data_AF-A0A1M6RN33-F1
#
_entry.id   AF-A0A1M6RN33-F1
#
_cell.length_a   1.000
_cell.length_b   1.000
_cell.length_c   1.000
_cell.angle_alpha   90.00
_cell.angle_beta   90.00
_cell.angle_gamma   90.00
#
_symmetry.space_group_name_H-M   'P 1'
#
loop_
_entity.id
_entity.type
_entity.pdbx_description
1 polymer ?
#
loop_
_entity_poly.entity_id
_entity_poly.type
_entity_poly.pdbx_seq_one_letter_code
_entity_poly.pdbx_strand_id
1 'polypeptide(L)'
;MKKLFAICAVSAFLFSACDDDSTSASSDEPVSSSAVKKSSSSKADSSSNKKVSSSSAKSSSSADDWDDDDEEMCMPPTIFGLAGEEGCSDPSILSSVKPAKQCKTEKDDKCEYGTMTDPRDGKKYKTVVIGEQTWMVDDLNYEMEGYKKGRYKQTAAMHACPYGWHLPSECEYMILMEAIGGTDVASKMLKSMTGWKEGHNGVDAFGFSAQQLSDLDDTYFWTSNFYTDLAITMWVRGDEDAHTTWWIRPTCEKYPVRCVKGYGPSDVGVERSSFKDSRDGQTYKTVKINEQWWMAENLNYESENSFCFYDNPSKCEEYGRHYTWAAAKTACPSGWHLPDTTEWNTLINLMGGKDEAGKILKSTSGWEPCNRYRTARKGDEIVRVDTIPVVNLDKYGFTVLPAGNAHSVFGLEGILTEFWTSVEQGDSLAIDMMTTYTDDSFVSAKSDKNWKLSVRCAKDK
;
A
#
# COMPACT_ATOMS: atom_id res chain seq x y z
N MET A 1 -6.70 34.48 -51.39
CA MET A 1 -6.15 34.15 -50.06
C MET A 1 -7.01 33.03 -49.47
N LYS A 2 -6.43 31.87 -49.14
CA LYS A 2 -7.15 30.78 -48.44
C LYS A 2 -6.83 30.89 -46.94
N LYS A 3 -7.83 30.83 -46.06
CA LYS A 3 -7.59 30.58 -44.63
C LYS A 3 -7.67 29.06 -44.41
N LEU A 4 -6.62 28.48 -43.87
CA LEU A 4 -6.58 27.07 -43.48
C LEU A 4 -7.10 26.96 -42.04
N PHE A 5 -7.93 25.96 -41.74
CA PHE A 5 -8.19 25.58 -40.35
C PHE A 5 -6.97 24.82 -39.84
N ALA A 6 -6.42 25.24 -38.69
CA ALA A 6 -5.39 24.49 -38.00
C ALA A 6 -6.06 23.49 -37.04
N ILE A 7 -5.94 22.20 -37.35
CA ILE A 7 -6.32 21.13 -36.41
C ILE A 7 -5.11 20.86 -35.53
N CYS A 8 -5.19 21.20 -34.25
CA CYS A 8 -4.15 20.91 -33.28
C CYS A 8 -4.15 19.42 -32.91
N ALA A 9 -3.42 18.61 -33.68
CA ALA A 9 -3.08 17.24 -33.31
C ALA A 9 -2.10 17.26 -32.12
N VAL A 10 -2.63 17.25 -30.90
CA VAL A 10 -1.84 16.96 -29.69
C VAL A 10 -1.66 15.44 -29.62
N SER A 11 -0.65 14.96 -30.34
CA SER A 11 -0.25 13.56 -30.44
C SER A 11 1.27 13.45 -30.32
N ALA A 12 1.80 13.94 -29.19
CA ALA A 12 3.23 13.97 -28.88
C ALA A 12 3.49 14.10 -27.36
N PHE A 13 2.78 13.34 -26.53
CA PHE A 13 3.41 12.86 -25.30
C PHE A 13 4.21 11.62 -25.67
N LEU A 14 5.53 11.70 -25.50
CA LEU A 14 6.43 10.60 -25.80
C LEU A 14 6.21 9.50 -24.76
N PHE A 15 5.98 8.26 -25.23
CA PHE A 15 6.01 7.10 -24.35
C PHE A 15 7.45 6.94 -23.82
N SER A 16 7.64 7.19 -22.52
CA SER A 16 8.84 6.74 -21.80
C SER A 16 8.64 5.33 -21.21
N ALA A 17 7.68 4.58 -21.76
CA ALA A 17 7.38 3.20 -21.40
C ALA A 17 8.17 2.24 -22.31
N CYS A 18 9.46 2.09 -22.01
CA CYS A 18 10.33 1.02 -22.52
C CYS A 18 10.57 0.97 -24.05
N ASP A 19 11.19 2.00 -24.62
CA ASP A 19 11.90 1.90 -25.91
C ASP A 19 13.38 1.52 -25.70
N ASP A 20 13.83 0.43 -26.32
CA ASP A 20 15.24 0.02 -26.42
C ASP A 20 15.83 0.48 -27.77
N ASP A 21 16.78 1.43 -27.73
CA ASP A 21 17.35 2.04 -28.95
C ASP A 21 18.46 1.15 -29.57
N SER A 22 18.03 0.16 -30.38
CA SER A 22 18.93 -0.63 -31.23
C SER A 22 18.53 -0.54 -32.71
N THR A 23 19.14 0.39 -33.44
CA THR A 23 18.85 0.66 -34.85
C THR A 23 19.37 -0.44 -35.79
N SER A 24 18.47 -1.06 -36.54
CA SER A 24 18.81 -2.03 -37.60
C SER A 24 19.09 -1.33 -38.94
N ALA A 25 20.22 -1.63 -39.58
CA ALA A 25 20.50 -1.27 -40.96
C ALA A 25 20.71 -2.53 -41.82
N SER A 26 20.11 -2.55 -43.01
CA SER A 26 20.28 -3.58 -44.05
C SER A 26 21.69 -3.52 -44.69
N SER A 27 22.18 -4.51 -45.44
CA SER A 27 21.47 -5.44 -46.33
C SER A 27 22.25 -6.75 -46.66
N ASP A 28 21.57 -7.60 -47.45
CA ASP A 28 22.10 -8.62 -48.38
C ASP A 28 22.41 -10.06 -47.91
N GLU A 29 22.01 -11.00 -48.79
CA GLU A 29 22.12 -12.47 -48.74
C GLU A 29 23.21 -12.98 -49.74
N PRO A 30 23.42 -14.30 -49.96
CA PRO A 30 23.68 -15.38 -49.00
C PRO A 30 24.86 -16.28 -49.43
N VAL A 31 25.64 -16.87 -48.48
CA VAL A 31 26.58 -17.97 -48.81
C VAL A 31 26.55 -19.10 -47.76
N SER A 32 26.72 -20.33 -48.24
CA SER A 32 26.58 -21.61 -47.55
C SER A 32 27.69 -21.96 -46.53
N SER A 33 27.39 -22.85 -45.57
CA SER A 33 27.79 -24.28 -45.63
C SER A 33 27.98 -25.02 -44.28
N SER A 34 27.62 -26.31 -44.29
CA SER A 34 28.09 -27.45 -43.48
C SER A 34 28.72 -27.28 -42.09
N ALA A 35 27.96 -27.78 -41.12
CA ALA A 35 28.33 -28.49 -39.88
C ALA A 35 29.73 -29.17 -39.76
N VAL A 36 30.23 -29.21 -38.51
CA VAL A 36 31.09 -30.27 -37.93
C VAL A 36 30.59 -30.61 -36.50
N LYS A 37 30.82 -31.85 -36.04
CA LYS A 37 30.45 -32.37 -34.69
C LYS A 37 31.69 -32.49 -33.78
N LYS A 38 31.46 -32.89 -32.51
CA LYS A 38 32.41 -33.52 -31.54
C LYS A 38 33.35 -32.54 -30.79
N SER A 39 33.78 -32.83 -29.54
CA SER A 39 33.38 -33.87 -28.56
C SER A 39 34.05 -33.74 -27.19
N SER A 40 33.37 -34.18 -26.11
CA SER A 40 33.92 -34.89 -24.91
C SER A 40 34.91 -34.13 -24.00
N SER A 41 35.25 -34.52 -22.76
CA SER A 41 35.11 -35.82 -22.02
C SER A 41 35.20 -35.65 -20.48
N SER A 42 34.81 -36.71 -19.72
CA SER A 42 35.28 -37.13 -18.36
C SER A 42 35.14 -36.18 -17.14
N LYS A 43 34.44 -36.52 -16.04
CA LYS A 43 34.71 -37.52 -14.95
C LYS A 43 35.92 -37.14 -14.06
N ALA A 44 35.77 -36.83 -12.76
CA ALA A 44 35.62 -37.73 -11.56
C ALA A 44 36.97 -38.37 -11.10
N ASP A 45 37.30 -38.74 -9.85
CA ASP A 45 36.65 -39.14 -8.57
C ASP A 45 37.65 -38.93 -7.38
N SER A 46 37.43 -39.04 -6.05
CA SER A 46 36.27 -39.08 -5.09
C SER A 46 36.78 -39.11 -3.60
N SER A 47 35.88 -39.27 -2.59
CA SER A 47 36.14 -39.63 -1.15
C SER A 47 36.56 -38.48 -0.17
N SER A 48 36.13 -38.32 1.10
CA SER A 48 35.93 -39.16 2.34
C SER A 48 37.08 -38.96 3.38
N ASN A 49 37.00 -39.12 4.72
CA ASN A 49 35.96 -39.55 5.68
C ASN A 49 36.44 -39.25 7.14
N LYS A 50 35.58 -38.88 8.12
CA LYS A 50 35.62 -39.35 9.54
C LYS A 50 34.53 -38.79 10.46
N LYS A 51 34.26 -39.50 11.56
CA LYS A 51 33.24 -39.25 12.59
C LYS A 51 33.78 -39.64 13.98
N VAL A 52 33.44 -38.88 15.03
CA VAL A 52 33.69 -39.21 16.45
C VAL A 52 32.46 -38.77 17.26
N SER A 53 32.16 -39.46 18.37
CA SER A 53 30.92 -39.24 19.16
C SER A 53 31.09 -39.67 20.62
N SER A 54 30.44 -38.96 21.55
CA SER A 54 30.29 -39.40 22.95
C SER A 54 28.97 -38.94 23.59
N SER A 55 28.34 -39.88 24.30
CA SER A 55 27.13 -39.84 25.12
C SER A 55 27.27 -39.04 26.44
N SER A 56 26.23 -38.68 27.22
CA SER A 56 24.76 -38.57 27.03
C SER A 56 24.12 -38.06 28.34
N ALA A 57 23.01 -37.30 28.27
CA ALA A 57 22.01 -37.19 29.34
C ALA A 57 20.65 -36.74 28.75
N LYS A 58 19.53 -37.04 29.43
CA LYS A 58 18.18 -36.57 29.04
C LYS A 58 17.55 -35.76 30.18
N SER A 59 16.86 -34.69 29.82
CA SER A 59 15.69 -34.13 30.53
C SER A 59 14.65 -33.72 29.48
N SER A 60 13.37 -33.66 29.85
CA SER A 60 12.26 -33.63 28.88
C SER A 60 11.25 -32.52 29.13
N SER A 61 11.12 -31.64 28.14
CA SER A 61 9.92 -30.84 27.86
C SER A 61 9.93 -30.53 26.37
N SER A 62 8.84 -30.82 25.66
CA SER A 62 8.74 -30.62 24.22
C SER A 62 8.70 -29.12 23.88
N ALA A 63 9.80 -28.62 23.34
CA ALA A 63 9.73 -27.61 22.30
C ALA A 63 9.61 -28.37 20.97
N ASP A 64 8.66 -27.98 20.13
CA ASP A 64 8.57 -28.50 18.76
C ASP A 64 9.57 -27.74 17.88
N ASP A 65 10.36 -28.47 17.09
CA ASP A 65 11.35 -27.91 16.16
C ASP A 65 10.64 -27.11 15.04
N TRP A 66 11.23 -25.97 14.64
CA TRP A 66 10.71 -25.10 13.58
C TRP A 66 11.65 -25.11 12.37
N ASP A 67 11.44 -26.08 11.47
CA ASP A 67 11.99 -26.05 10.11
C ASP A 67 11.07 -25.20 9.19
N ASP A 68 11.00 -23.88 9.42
CA ASP A 68 10.39 -22.90 8.48
C ASP A 68 11.39 -22.66 7.32
N ASP A 69 11.45 -23.57 6.34
CA ASP A 69 12.45 -23.61 5.23
C ASP A 69 12.40 -22.43 4.22
N ASP A 70 11.53 -21.43 4.43
CA ASP A 70 11.24 -20.30 3.53
C ASP A 70 11.47 -18.90 4.17
N GLU A 71 12.32 -18.78 5.20
CA GLU A 71 12.77 -17.44 5.66
C GLU A 71 13.74 -16.78 4.66
N GLU A 72 13.15 -16.14 3.65
CA GLU A 72 13.77 -15.07 2.86
C GLU A 72 14.48 -14.08 3.80
N MET A 73 15.83 -14.12 3.81
CA MET A 73 16.62 -13.36 4.77
C MET A 73 16.31 -11.87 4.66
N CYS A 74 15.63 -11.33 5.68
CA CYS A 74 15.26 -9.92 5.77
C CYS A 74 16.54 -9.07 5.94
N MET A 75 17.15 -8.70 4.81
CA MET A 75 18.45 -8.03 4.80
C MET A 75 18.33 -6.64 5.42
N PRO A 76 19.12 -6.33 6.46
CA PRO A 76 19.05 -5.03 7.10
C PRO A 76 19.58 -3.93 6.15
N PRO A 77 18.90 -2.78 6.05
CA PRO A 77 19.35 -1.66 5.24
C PRO A 77 20.67 -1.09 5.75
N THR A 78 21.40 -0.42 4.86
CA THR A 78 22.59 0.38 5.22
C THR A 78 22.23 1.68 5.97
N ILE A 79 20.94 1.99 6.10
CA ILE A 79 20.39 3.12 6.87
C ILE A 79 19.65 2.56 8.09
N PHE A 80 20.32 2.56 9.25
CA PHE A 80 19.67 2.51 10.56
C PHE A 80 19.59 3.94 11.10
N GLY A 81 18.39 4.46 11.33
CA GLY A 81 18.24 5.82 11.82
C GLY A 81 16.79 6.21 12.14
N LEU A 82 16.70 7.36 12.82
CA LEU A 82 15.45 8.09 13.02
C LEU A 82 14.92 8.56 11.65
N ALA A 83 13.61 8.48 11.43
CA ALA A 83 13.00 9.23 10.33
C ALA A 83 12.97 10.72 10.68
N GLY A 84 13.06 11.59 9.67
CA GLY A 84 12.80 13.02 9.84
C GLY A 84 11.31 13.29 10.07
N GLU A 85 11.00 14.42 10.70
CA GLU A 85 9.63 14.87 11.02
C GLU A 85 8.89 15.40 9.78
N GLU A 86 8.82 14.61 8.70
CA GLU A 86 8.18 15.00 7.44
C GLU A 86 6.69 14.59 7.37
N GLY A 87 6.26 13.58 8.14
CA GLY A 87 4.84 13.35 8.41
C GLY A 87 4.25 14.53 9.20
N CYS A 88 3.01 14.93 8.85
CA CYS A 88 2.34 16.08 9.46
C CYS A 88 3.16 17.39 9.47
N SER A 89 3.98 17.62 8.44
CA SER A 89 4.79 18.83 8.22
C SER A 89 4.00 20.15 8.00
N ASP A 90 2.72 20.19 8.37
CA ASP A 90 1.89 21.40 8.47
C ASP A 90 1.72 21.81 9.95
N PRO A 91 2.41 22.88 10.41
CA PRO A 91 2.28 23.37 11.79
C PRO A 91 0.88 23.86 12.16
N SER A 92 0.02 24.19 11.18
CA SER A 92 -1.36 24.60 11.44
C SER A 92 -2.24 23.44 11.92
N ILE A 93 -1.92 22.21 11.50
CA ILE A 93 -2.56 20.99 12.00
C ILE A 93 -2.20 20.78 13.47
N LEU A 94 -0.91 20.71 13.80
CA LEU A 94 -0.45 20.41 15.16
C LEU A 94 -0.89 21.49 16.16
N SER A 95 -0.78 22.78 15.79
CA SER A 95 -1.25 23.89 16.64
C SER A 95 -2.78 23.97 16.83
N SER A 96 -3.56 23.14 16.12
CA SER A 96 -5.02 23.00 16.32
C SER A 96 -5.42 21.83 17.23
N VAL A 97 -4.48 20.94 17.58
CA VAL A 97 -4.74 19.76 18.41
C VAL A 97 -5.14 20.18 19.82
N LYS A 98 -6.22 19.57 20.32
CA LYS A 98 -6.73 19.83 21.67
C LYS A 98 -6.08 18.84 22.65
N PRO A 99 -5.45 19.29 23.75
CA PRO A 99 -4.90 18.38 24.75
C PRO A 99 -5.96 17.42 25.28
N ALA A 100 -5.68 16.13 25.16
CA ALA A 100 -6.49 15.06 25.72
C ALA A 100 -6.40 15.09 27.25
N LYS A 101 -7.52 14.81 27.91
CA LYS A 101 -7.54 14.72 29.37
C LYS A 101 -7.13 13.32 29.81
N GLN A 102 -6.09 13.22 30.64
CA GLN A 102 -5.74 11.96 31.33
C GLN A 102 -6.97 11.39 32.04
N CYS A 103 -7.24 10.12 31.78
CA CYS A 103 -8.48 9.44 32.17
C CYS A 103 -8.25 8.20 33.03
N LYS A 104 -7.00 7.76 33.20
CA LYS A 104 -6.64 6.55 33.94
C LYS A 104 -5.44 6.74 34.87
N THR A 105 -5.46 5.99 35.96
CA THR A 105 -4.42 5.93 37.01
C THR A 105 -4.39 4.51 37.59
N GLU A 106 -3.39 4.18 38.43
CA GLU A 106 -3.31 2.90 39.16
C GLU A 106 -4.57 2.50 39.95
N LYS A 107 -5.46 3.45 40.29
CA LYS A 107 -6.55 3.28 41.27
C LYS A 107 -7.93 3.61 40.72
N ASP A 108 -8.01 4.17 39.53
CA ASP A 108 -9.21 4.79 38.96
C ASP A 108 -9.04 4.86 37.43
N ASP A 109 -10.00 4.30 36.70
CA ASP A 109 -10.00 4.21 35.24
C ASP A 109 -11.36 4.71 34.72
N LYS A 110 -11.31 5.84 34.02
CA LYS A 110 -12.45 6.62 33.52
C LYS A 110 -12.28 6.95 32.02
N CYS A 111 -11.43 6.21 31.31
CA CYS A 111 -11.28 6.39 29.88
C CYS A 111 -12.55 5.96 29.14
N GLU A 112 -12.87 6.66 28.04
CA GLU A 112 -14.03 6.35 27.22
C GLU A 112 -13.73 5.11 26.39
N TYR A 113 -14.10 3.95 26.96
CA TYR A 113 -13.89 2.65 26.35
C TYR A 113 -15.10 2.17 25.55
N GLY A 114 -14.82 1.63 24.37
CA GLY A 114 -15.77 0.94 23.51
C GLY A 114 -15.34 -0.50 23.21
N THR A 115 -15.99 -1.10 22.23
CA THR A 115 -15.63 -2.42 21.70
C THR A 115 -16.00 -2.45 20.22
N MET A 116 -15.09 -2.93 19.39
CA MET A 116 -15.43 -3.28 18.00
C MET A 116 -15.43 -4.81 17.82
N THR A 117 -16.29 -5.30 16.94
CA THR A 117 -16.33 -6.71 16.53
C THR A 117 -15.91 -6.77 15.08
N ASP A 118 -14.84 -7.48 14.77
CA ASP A 118 -14.31 -7.59 13.41
C ASP A 118 -15.28 -8.44 12.58
N PRO A 119 -15.81 -7.91 11.46
CA PRO A 119 -16.82 -8.61 10.67
C PRO A 119 -16.26 -9.83 9.91
N ARG A 120 -14.93 -10.03 9.89
CA ARG A 120 -14.26 -11.09 9.12
C ARG A 120 -14.06 -12.36 9.92
N ASP A 121 -13.68 -12.26 11.20
CA ASP A 121 -13.45 -13.41 12.11
C ASP A 121 -14.38 -13.42 13.35
N GLY A 122 -15.20 -12.38 13.54
CA GLY A 122 -16.10 -12.23 14.69
C GLY A 122 -15.39 -11.84 16.00
N LYS A 123 -14.07 -11.59 15.97
CA LYS A 123 -13.28 -11.28 17.15
C LYS A 123 -13.58 -9.90 17.70
N LYS A 124 -13.56 -9.77 19.03
CA LYS A 124 -13.81 -8.50 19.72
C LYS A 124 -12.51 -7.90 20.22
N TYR A 125 -12.37 -6.60 19.97
CA TYR A 125 -11.24 -5.77 20.38
C TYR A 125 -11.77 -4.63 21.25
N LYS A 126 -11.15 -4.37 22.40
CA LYS A 126 -11.42 -3.20 23.23
C LYS A 126 -10.89 -1.96 22.50
N THR A 127 -11.64 -0.86 22.57
CA THR A 127 -11.27 0.42 21.93
C THR A 127 -11.30 1.55 22.95
N VAL A 128 -10.57 2.64 22.73
CA VAL A 128 -10.50 3.81 23.62
C VAL A 128 -10.53 5.11 22.81
N VAL A 129 -11.20 6.14 23.30
CA VAL A 129 -11.13 7.50 22.71
C VAL A 129 -10.00 8.29 23.39
N ILE A 130 -9.09 8.84 22.59
CA ILE A 130 -7.99 9.72 23.03
C ILE A 130 -7.99 10.95 22.11
N GLY A 131 -8.20 12.13 22.69
CA GLY A 131 -8.40 13.36 21.90
C GLY A 131 -9.65 13.24 21.02
N GLU A 132 -9.47 13.31 19.70
CA GLU A 132 -10.53 13.19 18.69
C GLU A 132 -10.41 11.89 17.86
N GLN A 133 -9.60 10.93 18.34
CA GLN A 133 -9.33 9.64 17.71
C GLN A 133 -9.82 8.48 18.58
N THR A 134 -10.37 7.43 17.95
CA THR A 134 -10.63 6.15 18.62
C THR A 134 -9.55 5.15 18.23
N TRP A 135 -8.89 4.56 19.22
CA TRP A 135 -7.79 3.61 19.06
C TRP A 135 -8.21 2.21 19.50
N MET A 136 -7.67 1.17 18.87
CA MET A 136 -7.66 -0.17 19.47
C MET A 136 -6.75 -0.20 20.70
N VAL A 137 -7.18 -0.90 21.76
CA VAL A 137 -6.42 -1.12 23.01
C VAL A 137 -5.69 -2.46 22.95
N ASP A 138 -6.34 -3.48 22.40
CA ASP A 138 -5.74 -4.75 22.05
C ASP A 138 -5.14 -4.66 20.65
N ASP A 139 -3.94 -5.20 20.42
CA ASP A 139 -3.38 -5.24 19.06
C ASP A 139 -4.18 -6.16 18.14
N LEU A 140 -4.29 -5.76 16.88
CA LEU A 140 -5.00 -6.50 15.85
C LEU A 140 -4.38 -7.90 15.72
N ASN A 141 -5.26 -8.89 15.67
CA ASN A 141 -4.88 -10.29 15.81
C ASN A 141 -5.93 -11.13 15.02
N TYR A 142 -6.11 -10.67 13.77
CA TYR A 142 -6.87 -11.24 12.66
C TYR A 142 -5.96 -12.15 11.82
N GLU A 143 -6.52 -13.18 11.21
CA GLU A 143 -5.77 -14.17 10.43
C GLU A 143 -5.94 -13.88 8.94
N MET A 144 -4.86 -13.49 8.26
CA MET A 144 -4.83 -13.24 6.83
C MET A 144 -4.28 -14.49 6.13
N GLU A 145 -4.85 -14.84 4.98
CA GLU A 145 -4.39 -15.99 4.20
C GLU A 145 -2.89 -15.84 3.85
N GLY A 146 -2.09 -16.85 4.22
CA GLY A 146 -0.62 -16.82 4.11
C GLY A 146 0.16 -16.17 5.26
N TYR A 147 -0.48 -15.57 6.27
CA TYR A 147 0.23 -14.84 7.34
C TYR A 147 -0.05 -15.39 8.76
N LYS A 148 1.03 -15.75 9.47
CA LYS A 148 0.96 -16.18 10.89
C LYS A 148 0.41 -15.04 11.77
N LYS A 149 -0.42 -15.41 12.74
CA LYS A 149 -1.33 -14.54 13.49
C LYS A 149 -0.62 -13.62 14.50
N GLY A 150 -0.96 -12.33 14.51
CA GLY A 150 -0.63 -11.38 15.60
C GLY A 150 0.63 -10.53 15.45
N ARG A 151 1.46 -10.74 14.42
CA ARG A 151 2.49 -9.79 13.96
C ARG A 151 2.56 -9.86 12.43
N TYR A 152 2.56 -8.71 11.75
CA TYR A 152 2.37 -8.63 10.30
C TYR A 152 3.62 -8.09 9.60
N LYS A 153 3.95 -8.59 8.40
CA LYS A 153 4.78 -7.83 7.44
C LYS A 153 4.04 -6.53 7.10
N GLN A 154 4.75 -5.42 6.86
CA GLN A 154 4.07 -4.13 6.73
C GLN A 154 3.09 -4.07 5.53
N THR A 155 3.42 -4.77 4.43
CA THR A 155 2.52 -4.92 3.27
C THR A 155 1.20 -5.62 3.62
N ALA A 156 1.21 -6.56 4.57
CA ALA A 156 -0.01 -7.15 5.13
C ALA A 156 -0.70 -6.17 6.11
N ALA A 157 0.08 -5.45 6.92
CA ALA A 157 -0.43 -4.47 7.89
C ALA A 157 -1.33 -3.40 7.24
N MET A 158 -0.96 -2.91 6.05
CA MET A 158 -1.77 -1.95 5.26
C MET A 158 -3.22 -2.39 5.07
N HIS A 159 -3.45 -3.70 4.89
CA HIS A 159 -4.76 -4.29 4.60
C HIS A 159 -5.35 -5.08 5.78
N ALA A 160 -4.62 -5.13 6.90
CA ALA A 160 -5.00 -5.95 8.05
C ALA A 160 -6.20 -5.36 8.81
N CYS A 161 -6.32 -4.03 8.90
CA CYS A 161 -7.37 -3.40 9.70
C CYS A 161 -8.80 -3.66 9.19
N PRO A 162 -9.79 -3.85 10.10
CA PRO A 162 -11.16 -4.16 9.73
C PRO A 162 -11.90 -2.95 9.17
N TYR A 163 -12.99 -3.22 8.46
CA TYR A 163 -13.78 -2.17 7.81
C TYR A 163 -14.18 -1.03 8.76
N GLY A 164 -13.95 0.22 8.32
CA GLY A 164 -14.21 1.43 9.11
C GLY A 164 -13.10 1.78 10.13
N TRP A 165 -11.96 1.09 10.07
CA TRP A 165 -10.70 1.35 10.76
C TRP A 165 -9.56 1.22 9.75
N HIS A 166 -8.39 1.80 10.04
CA HIS A 166 -7.22 1.73 9.15
C HIS A 166 -5.91 1.63 9.95
N LEU A 167 -4.83 1.26 9.25
CA LEU A 167 -3.47 1.32 9.79
C LEU A 167 -3.11 2.80 9.96
N PRO A 168 -2.73 3.27 11.17
CA PRO A 168 -2.58 4.70 11.41
C PRO A 168 -1.42 5.30 10.61
N SER A 169 -1.60 6.51 10.13
CA SER A 169 -0.50 7.31 9.59
C SER A 169 0.43 7.83 10.68
N GLU A 170 1.65 8.20 10.29
CA GLU A 170 2.59 8.96 11.13
C GLU A 170 1.91 10.22 11.71
N CYS A 171 1.12 10.91 10.89
CA CYS A 171 0.32 12.07 11.26
C CYS A 171 -0.66 11.76 12.40
N GLU A 172 -1.42 10.66 12.31
CA GLU A 172 -2.36 10.27 13.36
C GLU A 172 -1.67 9.94 14.69
N TYR A 173 -0.51 9.28 14.63
CA TYR A 173 0.33 9.08 15.80
C TYR A 173 0.89 10.42 16.34
N MET A 174 1.26 11.40 15.50
CA MET A 174 1.68 12.73 15.98
C MET A 174 0.55 13.46 16.71
N ILE A 175 -0.68 13.39 16.20
CA ILE A 175 -1.86 14.00 16.83
C ILE A 175 -2.16 13.35 18.18
N LEU A 176 -2.00 12.03 18.29
CA LEU A 176 -2.05 11.30 19.56
C LEU A 176 -0.97 11.80 20.54
N MET A 177 0.28 11.93 20.09
CA MET A 177 1.40 12.40 20.91
C MET A 177 1.20 13.86 21.38
N GLU A 178 0.82 14.77 20.47
CA GLU A 178 0.58 16.18 20.78
C GLU A 178 -0.60 16.33 21.76
N ALA A 179 -1.70 15.60 21.54
CA ALA A 179 -2.83 15.57 22.47
C ALA A 179 -2.43 15.03 23.87
N ILE A 180 -1.42 14.16 23.95
CA ILE A 180 -0.89 13.61 25.21
C ILE A 180 0.08 14.57 25.92
N GLY A 181 0.66 15.54 25.21
CA GLY A 181 1.62 16.52 25.73
C GLY A 181 3.00 16.49 25.07
N GLY A 182 3.12 15.93 23.86
CA GLY A 182 4.34 15.87 23.06
C GLY A 182 5.06 14.52 23.10
N THR A 183 5.97 14.32 22.15
CA THR A 183 6.81 13.11 22.00
C THR A 183 7.52 12.74 23.30
N ASP A 184 8.17 13.72 23.95
CA ASP A 184 8.98 13.58 25.17
C ASP A 184 8.31 12.87 26.35
N VAL A 185 6.98 12.85 26.42
CA VAL A 185 6.20 12.19 27.49
C VAL A 185 5.40 10.99 27.00
N ALA A 186 5.22 10.84 25.68
CA ALA A 186 4.23 9.95 25.11
C ALA A 186 4.51 8.46 25.39
N SER A 187 5.75 7.98 25.34
CA SER A 187 6.05 6.57 25.66
C SER A 187 5.60 6.24 27.08
N LYS A 188 5.94 7.08 28.07
CA LYS A 188 5.54 6.82 29.47
C LYS A 188 4.01 6.86 29.66
N MET A 189 3.31 7.70 28.90
CA MET A 189 1.85 7.83 28.96
C MET A 189 1.10 6.71 28.21
N LEU A 190 1.69 6.13 27.15
CA LEU A 190 1.12 5.09 26.30
C LEU A 190 1.48 3.66 26.75
N LYS A 191 2.66 3.47 27.34
CA LYS A 191 3.12 2.17 27.89
C LYS A 191 2.14 1.63 28.94
N SER A 192 1.90 0.31 28.90
CA SER A 192 1.13 -0.41 29.92
C SER A 192 1.75 -0.31 31.32
N MET A 193 0.90 -0.33 32.35
CA MET A 193 1.31 -0.32 33.77
C MET A 193 2.08 -1.57 34.22
N THR A 194 2.08 -2.62 33.40
CA THR A 194 2.72 -3.92 33.68
C THR A 194 3.23 -4.55 32.38
N GLY A 195 4.24 -5.39 32.48
CA GLY A 195 4.75 -6.22 31.37
C GLY A 195 6.07 -5.74 30.77
N TRP A 196 6.60 -4.60 31.20
CA TRP A 196 7.89 -4.08 30.74
C TRP A 196 9.05 -4.60 31.58
N LYS A 197 10.12 -5.06 30.91
CA LYS A 197 11.39 -5.51 31.50
C LYS A 197 11.98 -4.48 32.46
N GLU A 198 12.77 -4.98 33.40
CA GLU A 198 13.49 -4.23 34.45
C GLU A 198 12.64 -3.34 35.38
N GLY A 199 11.33 -3.19 35.13
CA GLY A 199 10.42 -2.33 35.89
C GLY A 199 9.97 -1.07 35.15
N HIS A 200 10.44 -0.85 33.92
CA HIS A 200 10.26 0.35 33.07
C HIS A 200 8.84 0.53 32.49
N ASN A 201 7.83 0.21 33.29
CA ASN A 201 6.41 0.26 32.94
C ASN A 201 5.94 1.71 32.75
N GLY A 202 4.89 1.88 31.94
CA GLY A 202 4.23 3.17 31.78
C GLY A 202 3.20 3.45 32.87
N VAL A 203 2.51 4.58 32.72
CA VAL A 203 1.36 4.96 33.56
C VAL A 203 0.02 4.73 32.88
N ASP A 204 0.00 4.36 31.59
CA ASP A 204 -1.19 4.13 30.76
C ASP A 204 -2.30 5.19 30.95
N ALA A 205 -1.92 6.47 31.04
CA ALA A 205 -2.81 7.54 31.54
C ALA A 205 -4.01 7.83 30.63
N PHE A 206 -3.98 7.30 29.41
CA PHE A 206 -5.01 7.44 28.37
C PHE A 206 -5.63 6.09 27.96
N GLY A 207 -5.25 4.99 28.61
CA GLY A 207 -5.86 3.68 28.40
C GLY A 207 -5.51 3.00 27.06
N PHE A 208 -4.40 3.40 26.42
CA PHE A 208 -3.86 2.83 25.18
C PHE A 208 -3.22 1.45 25.44
N SER A 209 -2.56 1.27 26.58
CA SER A 209 -2.01 0.00 27.06
C SER A 209 -0.99 -0.67 26.12
N ALA A 210 -0.01 0.09 25.58
CA ALA A 210 1.04 -0.47 24.72
C ALA A 210 1.92 -1.50 25.47
N GLN A 211 2.12 -2.68 24.89
CA GLN A 211 2.86 -3.79 25.50
C GLN A 211 4.22 -3.99 24.82
N GLN A 212 5.23 -4.31 25.61
CA GLN A 212 6.58 -4.66 25.14
C GLN A 212 6.54 -5.97 24.34
N LEU A 213 7.36 -6.09 23.29
CA LEU A 213 7.50 -7.34 22.57
C LEU A 213 8.42 -8.29 23.34
N SER A 214 8.08 -9.59 23.42
CA SER A 214 8.83 -10.58 24.20
C SER A 214 10.32 -10.64 23.85
N ASP A 215 10.62 -10.49 22.56
CA ASP A 215 11.92 -10.81 21.96
C ASP A 215 12.79 -9.56 21.73
N LEU A 216 12.26 -8.38 22.06
CA LEU A 216 12.90 -7.08 21.97
C LEU A 216 12.80 -6.37 23.31
N ASP A 217 13.60 -5.34 23.55
CA ASP A 217 13.44 -4.51 24.76
C ASP A 217 12.44 -3.36 24.54
N ASP A 218 11.83 -3.26 23.37
CA ASP A 218 10.93 -2.17 22.96
C ASP A 218 9.55 -2.69 22.49
N THR A 219 8.68 -1.77 22.06
CA THR A 219 7.63 -2.10 21.09
C THR A 219 7.58 -1.11 19.94
N TYR A 220 7.15 -1.60 18.78
CA TYR A 220 7.06 -0.86 17.53
C TYR A 220 5.66 -1.08 16.95
N PHE A 221 5.00 0.00 16.54
CA PHE A 221 3.74 -0.08 15.82
C PHE A 221 3.94 0.36 14.38
N TRP A 222 3.44 -0.43 13.43
CA TRP A 222 3.44 -0.04 12.03
C TRP A 222 2.65 1.25 11.81
N THR A 223 3.17 2.09 10.91
CA THR A 223 2.41 3.18 10.29
C THR A 223 2.08 2.83 8.84
N SER A 224 1.16 3.57 8.23
CA SER A 224 0.95 3.55 6.77
C SER A 224 2.05 4.27 5.98
N ASN A 225 3.03 4.88 6.65
CA ASN A 225 4.08 5.69 6.03
C ASN A 225 5.32 4.84 5.70
N PHE A 226 6.04 5.28 4.66
CA PHE A 226 7.29 4.67 4.20
C PHE A 226 8.39 5.74 4.10
N TYR A 227 9.63 5.32 4.34
CA TYR A 227 10.84 6.03 3.97
C TYR A 227 11.56 5.18 2.92
N THR A 228 11.59 5.65 1.68
CA THR A 228 12.02 4.86 0.50
C THR A 228 11.27 3.52 0.40
N ASP A 229 12.00 2.41 0.43
CA ASP A 229 11.59 1.00 0.42
C ASP A 229 11.30 0.44 1.82
N LEU A 230 11.56 1.23 2.86
CA LEU A 230 11.47 0.87 4.27
C LEU A 230 10.19 1.47 4.87
N ALA A 231 9.59 0.77 5.82
CA ALA A 231 8.40 1.25 6.52
C ALA A 231 8.76 2.08 7.76
N ILE A 232 7.94 3.08 8.08
CA ILE A 232 8.07 3.87 9.30
C ILE A 232 7.27 3.20 10.42
N THR A 233 7.88 3.10 11.60
CA THR A 233 7.23 2.65 12.84
C THR A 233 7.21 3.78 13.87
N MET A 234 6.13 3.86 14.66
CA MET A 234 6.19 4.53 15.95
C MET A 234 6.93 3.62 16.92
N TRP A 235 8.08 4.07 17.42
CA TRP A 235 8.86 3.39 18.45
C TRP A 235 8.44 3.90 19.84
N VAL A 236 8.01 2.97 20.70
CA VAL A 236 7.74 3.20 22.13
C VAL A 236 8.84 2.49 22.93
N ARG A 237 9.62 3.27 23.67
CA ARG A 237 10.89 2.82 24.24
C ARG A 237 10.76 1.89 25.45
N GLY A 238 11.69 0.93 25.51
CA GLY A 238 11.83 -0.03 26.59
C GLY A 238 12.10 0.54 27.97
N ASP A 239 12.96 1.54 28.02
CA ASP A 239 13.66 2.02 29.22
C ASP A 239 12.90 3.12 30.00
N GLU A 240 13.59 3.77 30.93
CA GLU A 240 13.04 4.87 31.73
C GLU A 240 12.68 6.12 30.89
N ASP A 241 13.19 6.22 29.65
CA ASP A 241 12.92 7.37 28.79
C ASP A 241 11.44 7.45 28.42
N ALA A 242 10.88 8.64 28.57
CA ALA A 242 9.46 8.90 28.32
C ALA A 242 9.15 9.24 26.86
N HIS A 243 10.15 9.34 25.98
CA HIS A 243 9.95 9.76 24.59
C HIS A 243 9.49 8.63 23.65
N THR A 244 8.56 8.93 22.75
CA THR A 244 8.37 8.22 21.48
C THR A 244 9.24 8.84 20.39
N THR A 245 9.54 8.09 19.34
CA THR A 245 10.15 8.64 18.12
C THR A 245 9.87 7.74 16.92
N TRP A 246 10.33 8.15 15.73
CA TRP A 246 10.17 7.39 14.49
C TRP A 246 11.35 6.48 14.25
N TRP A 247 11.09 5.25 13.83
CA TRP A 247 12.13 4.31 13.44
C TRP A 247 11.86 3.67 12.08
N ILE A 248 12.87 3.73 11.21
CA ILE A 248 12.84 3.17 9.87
C ILE A 248 13.12 1.66 9.96
N ARG A 249 12.27 0.83 9.35
CA ARG A 249 12.29 -0.64 9.47
C ARG A 249 12.09 -1.34 8.11
N PRO A 250 12.77 -2.48 7.84
CA PRO A 250 12.46 -3.31 6.68
C PRO A 250 10.99 -3.73 6.65
N THR A 251 10.33 -3.63 5.49
CA THR A 251 8.94 -4.08 5.29
C THR A 251 8.74 -5.59 5.52
N CYS A 252 9.82 -6.37 5.49
CA CYS A 252 9.86 -7.80 5.79
C CYS A 252 9.86 -8.17 7.28
N GLU A 253 10.11 -7.22 8.20
CA GLU A 253 9.98 -7.45 9.65
C GLU A 253 8.51 -7.65 10.05
N LYS A 254 8.25 -8.15 11.27
CA LYS A 254 6.91 -8.57 11.72
C LYS A 254 6.55 -7.85 13.03
N TYR A 255 5.71 -6.81 12.97
CA TYR A 255 5.28 -6.01 14.12
C TYR A 255 3.76 -6.02 14.36
N PRO A 256 3.29 -5.66 15.58
CA PRO A 256 1.87 -5.42 15.86
C PRO A 256 1.23 -4.38 14.93
N VAL A 257 -0.06 -4.57 14.70
CA VAL A 257 -0.93 -3.59 14.03
C VAL A 257 -1.95 -3.09 15.03
N ARG A 258 -2.08 -1.77 15.14
CA ARG A 258 -2.98 -1.12 16.09
C ARG A 258 -3.86 -0.14 15.33
N CYS A 259 -5.06 -0.56 14.97
CA CYS A 259 -5.91 0.22 14.09
C CYS A 259 -6.48 1.45 14.80
N VAL A 260 -6.66 2.53 14.04
CA VAL A 260 -7.30 3.77 14.48
C VAL A 260 -8.59 4.01 13.70
N LYS A 261 -9.47 4.82 14.28
CA LYS A 261 -10.70 5.33 13.70
C LYS A 261 -11.01 6.71 14.29
N GLY A 262 -10.76 7.75 13.52
CA GLY A 262 -10.99 9.14 13.92
C GLY A 262 -10.30 10.08 12.95
N TYR A 263 -10.33 11.37 13.24
CA TYR A 263 -9.84 12.38 12.30
C TYR A 263 -8.34 12.64 12.50
N GLY A 264 -7.55 12.47 11.44
CA GLY A 264 -6.44 13.37 11.21
C GLY A 264 -6.97 14.70 10.64
N PRO A 265 -6.49 15.89 11.02
CA PRO A 265 -6.91 17.16 10.41
C PRO A 265 -6.55 17.34 8.93
N SER A 266 -6.14 16.28 8.23
CA SER A 266 -6.03 16.23 6.77
C SER A 266 -7.12 15.39 6.08
N ASP A 267 -8.08 14.84 6.84
CA ASP A 267 -9.27 14.08 6.38
C ASP A 267 -10.58 14.91 6.40
N VAL A 268 -10.49 16.25 6.39
CA VAL A 268 -11.66 17.13 6.35
C VAL A 268 -12.39 16.95 5.01
N GLY A 269 -13.43 16.11 5.00
CA GLY A 269 -14.23 15.77 3.82
C GLY A 269 -14.08 14.33 3.33
N VAL A 270 -13.57 13.40 4.14
CA VAL A 270 -13.42 11.98 3.76
C VAL A 270 -14.37 11.10 4.58
N GLU A 271 -15.41 10.56 3.94
CA GLU A 271 -16.34 9.59 4.56
C GLU A 271 -16.14 8.22 3.91
N ARG A 272 -15.99 7.15 4.70
CA ARG A 272 -15.87 5.78 4.18
C ARG A 272 -17.17 5.02 4.42
N SER A 273 -17.67 4.34 3.39
CA SER A 273 -18.87 3.49 3.41
C SER A 273 -18.59 2.17 2.67
N SER A 274 -19.62 1.33 2.50
CA SER A 274 -19.56 0.17 1.63
C SER A 274 -20.86 0.03 0.84
N PHE A 275 -20.75 -0.41 -0.41
CA PHE A 275 -21.88 -0.60 -1.29
C PHE A 275 -21.98 -2.08 -1.69
N LYS A 276 -23.10 -2.72 -1.36
CA LYS A 276 -23.42 -4.06 -1.88
C LYS A 276 -24.23 -3.92 -3.16
N ASP A 277 -23.68 -4.41 -4.26
CA ASP A 277 -24.38 -4.52 -5.53
C ASP A 277 -25.43 -5.63 -5.42
N SER A 278 -26.63 -5.35 -5.94
CA SER A 278 -27.77 -6.26 -5.90
C SER A 278 -27.83 -7.21 -7.11
N ARG A 279 -26.96 -7.01 -8.10
CA ARG A 279 -26.92 -7.80 -9.35
C ARG A 279 -26.12 -9.10 -9.20
N ASP A 280 -24.98 -9.03 -8.53
CA ASP A 280 -24.05 -10.15 -8.28
C ASP A 280 -23.94 -10.49 -6.77
N GLY A 281 -24.25 -9.55 -5.88
CA GLY A 281 -24.09 -9.68 -4.44
C GLY A 281 -22.72 -9.26 -3.91
N GLN A 282 -21.82 -8.80 -4.78
CA GLN A 282 -20.49 -8.28 -4.44
C GLN A 282 -20.62 -7.05 -3.54
N THR A 283 -19.73 -6.92 -2.57
CA THR A 283 -19.63 -5.71 -1.74
C THR A 283 -18.33 -5.00 -2.05
N TYR A 284 -18.44 -3.71 -2.34
CA TYR A 284 -17.34 -2.81 -2.68
C TYR A 284 -17.12 -1.82 -1.54
N LYS A 285 -15.85 -1.53 -1.21
CA LYS A 285 -15.46 -0.39 -0.39
C LYS A 285 -15.78 0.90 -1.15
N THR A 286 -16.29 1.91 -0.46
CA THR A 286 -16.58 3.22 -1.06
C THR A 286 -16.03 4.35 -0.21
N VAL A 287 -15.53 5.39 -0.87
CA VAL A 287 -14.99 6.59 -0.24
C VAL A 287 -15.64 7.82 -0.85
N LYS A 288 -16.15 8.69 0.00
CA LYS A 288 -16.51 10.06 -0.36
C LYS A 288 -15.26 10.90 -0.26
N ILE A 289 -14.94 11.65 -1.30
CA ILE A 289 -13.84 12.61 -1.28
C ILE A 289 -14.44 13.98 -1.57
N ASN A 290 -14.38 14.86 -0.58
CA ASN A 290 -15.11 16.12 -0.50
C ASN A 290 -16.64 15.87 -0.59
N GLU A 291 -17.23 16.06 -1.77
CA GLU A 291 -18.68 15.99 -1.96
C GLU A 291 -19.15 14.72 -2.70
N GLN A 292 -18.28 14.08 -3.49
CA GLN A 292 -18.61 13.00 -4.42
C GLN A 292 -18.27 11.62 -3.82
N TRP A 293 -19.16 10.64 -4.00
CA TRP A 293 -18.88 9.24 -3.64
C TRP A 293 -18.16 8.51 -4.77
N TRP A 294 -17.20 7.68 -4.42
CA TRP A 294 -16.42 6.84 -5.33
C TRP A 294 -16.35 5.40 -4.82
N MET A 295 -16.22 4.45 -5.73
CA MET A 295 -15.72 3.12 -5.38
C MET A 295 -14.21 3.20 -5.09
N ALA A 296 -13.81 2.71 -3.92
CA ALA A 296 -12.40 2.57 -3.54
C ALA A 296 -11.78 1.28 -4.14
N GLU A 297 -12.59 0.44 -4.76
CA GLU A 297 -12.17 -0.76 -5.48
C GLU A 297 -12.61 -0.67 -6.95
N ASN A 298 -11.96 -1.44 -7.82
CA ASN A 298 -12.39 -1.57 -9.21
C ASN A 298 -13.69 -2.40 -9.28
N LEU A 299 -14.56 -2.06 -10.22
CA LEU A 299 -15.81 -2.77 -10.45
C LEU A 299 -15.53 -4.20 -10.97
N ASN A 300 -16.08 -5.21 -10.31
CA ASN A 300 -15.88 -6.63 -10.62
C ASN A 300 -17.15 -7.30 -11.21
N TYR A 301 -18.08 -6.49 -11.73
CA TYR A 301 -19.38 -6.95 -12.23
C TYR A 301 -19.26 -7.69 -13.57
N GLU A 302 -19.66 -8.96 -13.61
CA GLU A 302 -19.57 -9.79 -14.81
C GLU A 302 -20.62 -9.40 -15.88
N SER A 303 -20.14 -9.23 -17.10
CA SER A 303 -20.91 -8.92 -18.30
C SER A 303 -20.19 -9.43 -19.57
N GLU A 304 -20.93 -9.56 -20.68
CA GLU A 304 -20.47 -10.15 -21.96
C GLU A 304 -19.14 -9.59 -22.50
N ASN A 305 -18.85 -8.31 -22.23
CA ASN A 305 -17.64 -7.62 -22.69
C ASN A 305 -16.78 -7.13 -21.51
N SER A 306 -16.67 -7.95 -20.47
CA SER A 306 -15.82 -7.74 -19.29
C SER A 306 -14.98 -8.99 -19.00
N PHE A 307 -13.74 -8.78 -18.61
CA PHE A 307 -12.69 -9.80 -18.63
C PHE A 307 -11.84 -9.73 -17.36
N CYS A 308 -11.31 -10.86 -16.91
CA CYS A 308 -10.22 -10.88 -15.91
C CYS A 308 -8.87 -10.71 -16.61
N PHE A 309 -7.86 -10.19 -15.92
CA PHE A 309 -6.51 -10.11 -16.45
C PHE A 309 -5.99 -11.52 -16.82
N TYR A 310 -5.57 -11.71 -18.08
CA TYR A 310 -5.25 -13.02 -18.68
C TYR A 310 -6.34 -14.11 -18.49
N ASP A 311 -7.61 -13.71 -18.42
CA ASP A 311 -8.76 -14.60 -18.15
C ASP A 311 -8.65 -15.41 -16.83
N ASN A 312 -7.82 -14.94 -15.89
CA ASN A 312 -7.58 -15.59 -14.59
C ASN A 312 -8.55 -15.06 -13.51
N PRO A 313 -9.45 -15.88 -12.94
CA PRO A 313 -10.42 -15.45 -11.93
C PRO A 313 -9.79 -14.76 -10.71
N SER A 314 -8.64 -15.21 -10.22
CA SER A 314 -7.98 -14.58 -9.06
C SER A 314 -7.47 -13.16 -9.35
N LYS A 315 -7.27 -12.80 -10.62
CA LYS A 315 -6.96 -11.42 -11.01
C LYS A 315 -8.21 -10.54 -11.13
N CYS A 316 -9.40 -11.12 -11.34
CA CYS A 316 -10.66 -10.42 -11.08
C CYS A 316 -10.85 -10.12 -9.58
N GLU A 317 -10.47 -11.06 -8.71
CA GLU A 317 -10.54 -10.87 -7.25
C GLU A 317 -9.55 -9.82 -6.74
N GLU A 318 -8.35 -9.75 -7.33
CA GLU A 318 -7.30 -8.78 -6.96
C GLU A 318 -7.52 -7.38 -7.57
N TYR A 319 -7.82 -7.28 -8.87
CA TYR A 319 -7.85 -6.00 -9.61
C TYR A 319 -9.23 -5.59 -10.13
N GLY A 320 -10.30 -6.36 -9.87
CA GLY A 320 -11.59 -6.20 -10.54
C GLY A 320 -11.52 -6.57 -12.03
N ARG A 321 -12.53 -6.19 -12.81
CA ARG A 321 -12.62 -6.51 -14.24
C ARG A 321 -12.14 -5.38 -15.13
N HIS A 322 -11.64 -5.77 -16.30
CA HIS A 322 -11.39 -4.88 -17.42
C HIS A 322 -12.56 -4.95 -18.40
N TYR A 323 -13.04 -3.80 -18.86
CA TYR A 323 -14.23 -3.66 -19.70
C TYR A 323 -13.87 -3.00 -21.04
N THR A 324 -14.57 -3.34 -22.11
CA THR A 324 -14.60 -2.45 -23.29
C THR A 324 -15.35 -1.16 -22.93
N TRP A 325 -15.08 -0.05 -23.62
CA TRP A 325 -15.77 1.22 -23.32
C TRP A 325 -17.30 1.12 -23.51
N ALA A 326 -17.74 0.26 -24.43
CA ALA A 326 -19.15 -0.05 -24.65
C ALA A 326 -19.81 -0.70 -23.41
N ALA A 327 -19.10 -1.62 -22.74
CA ALA A 327 -19.56 -2.24 -21.49
C ALA A 327 -19.41 -1.29 -20.29
N ALA A 328 -18.30 -0.54 -20.20
CA ALA A 328 -18.03 0.39 -19.11
C ALA A 328 -19.19 1.38 -18.88
N LYS A 329 -19.78 1.90 -19.97
CA LYS A 329 -20.94 2.82 -19.93
C LYS A 329 -22.23 2.23 -19.31
N THR A 330 -22.32 0.92 -19.16
CA THR A 330 -23.48 0.23 -18.55
C THR A 330 -23.11 -0.68 -17.37
N ALA A 331 -21.82 -0.77 -17.04
CA ALA A 331 -21.32 -1.67 -16.00
C ALA A 331 -21.66 -1.15 -14.58
N CYS A 332 -21.63 0.16 -14.34
CA CYS A 332 -21.90 0.72 -13.01
C CYS A 332 -23.35 0.43 -12.53
N PRO A 333 -23.55 0.11 -11.22
CA PRO A 333 -24.86 -0.24 -10.67
C PRO A 333 -25.80 0.96 -10.55
N SER A 334 -27.10 0.70 -10.34
CA SER A 334 -28.10 1.77 -10.21
C SER A 334 -27.78 2.72 -9.05
N GLY A 335 -27.80 4.03 -9.33
CA GLY A 335 -27.37 5.06 -8.38
C GLY A 335 -25.86 5.31 -8.35
N TRP A 336 -25.10 4.67 -9.24
CA TRP A 336 -23.69 4.94 -9.56
C TRP A 336 -23.54 5.11 -11.07
N HIS A 337 -22.45 5.74 -11.51
CA HIS A 337 -22.19 6.01 -12.93
C HIS A 337 -20.69 5.89 -13.28
N LEU A 338 -20.41 5.77 -14.57
CA LEU A 338 -19.05 5.86 -15.10
C LEU A 338 -18.62 7.34 -15.09
N PRO A 339 -17.58 7.75 -14.33
CA PRO A 339 -17.29 9.16 -14.11
C PRO A 339 -16.92 9.88 -15.40
N ASP A 340 -17.25 11.17 -15.51
CA ASP A 340 -16.75 12.01 -16.59
C ASP A 340 -15.34 12.58 -16.29
N THR A 341 -14.75 13.28 -17.26
CA THR A 341 -13.45 13.93 -17.05
C THR A 341 -13.52 15.11 -16.07
N THR A 342 -14.69 15.71 -15.85
CA THR A 342 -14.90 16.81 -14.89
C THR A 342 -14.79 16.30 -13.44
N GLU A 343 -15.40 15.15 -13.14
CA GLU A 343 -15.29 14.47 -11.84
C GLU A 343 -13.86 14.04 -11.55
N TRP A 344 -13.20 13.38 -12.50
CA TRP A 344 -11.80 12.98 -12.35
C TRP A 344 -10.87 14.18 -12.16
N ASN A 345 -11.03 15.26 -12.94
CA ASN A 345 -10.24 16.47 -12.74
C ASN A 345 -10.56 17.18 -11.41
N THR A 346 -11.81 17.11 -10.93
CA THR A 346 -12.18 17.62 -9.59
C THR A 346 -11.44 16.86 -8.50
N LEU A 347 -11.44 15.52 -8.55
CA LEU A 347 -10.69 14.67 -7.63
C LEU A 347 -9.19 15.00 -7.68
N ILE A 348 -8.59 15.00 -8.88
CA ILE A 348 -7.16 15.28 -9.10
C ILE A 348 -6.74 16.65 -8.57
N ASN A 349 -7.56 17.69 -8.77
CA ASN A 349 -7.25 19.03 -8.24
C ASN A 349 -7.36 19.10 -6.71
N LEU A 350 -8.22 18.31 -6.07
CA LEU A 350 -8.26 18.17 -4.60
C LEU A 350 -7.00 17.46 -4.06
N MET A 351 -6.28 16.69 -4.89
CA MET A 351 -4.99 16.08 -4.53
C MET A 351 -3.79 17.04 -4.72
N GLY A 352 -4.03 18.33 -5.00
CA GLY A 352 -2.97 19.29 -5.34
C GLY A 352 -2.68 19.41 -6.85
N GLY A 353 -3.36 18.63 -7.68
CA GLY A 353 -3.27 18.70 -9.14
C GLY A 353 -2.63 17.48 -9.79
N LYS A 354 -2.62 17.48 -11.14
CA LYS A 354 -2.28 16.32 -11.96
C LYS A 354 -0.91 15.70 -11.71
N ASP A 355 0.06 16.45 -11.17
CA ASP A 355 1.44 16.01 -11.01
C ASP A 355 1.75 15.34 -9.66
N GLU A 356 0.83 15.45 -8.68
CA GLU A 356 0.92 14.78 -7.36
C GLU A 356 -0.23 13.77 -7.13
N ALA A 357 -1.30 13.85 -7.91
CA ALA A 357 -2.51 13.06 -7.69
C ALA A 357 -2.30 11.53 -7.80
N GLY A 358 -1.35 11.08 -8.62
CA GLY A 358 -1.00 9.67 -8.74
C GLY A 358 -0.41 9.15 -7.45
N LYS A 359 0.62 9.81 -6.92
CA LYS A 359 1.24 9.51 -5.62
C LYS A 359 0.23 9.37 -4.48
N ILE A 360 -0.75 10.28 -4.46
CA ILE A 360 -1.74 10.39 -3.37
C ILE A 360 -2.87 9.35 -3.50
N LEU A 361 -3.25 8.94 -4.72
CA LEU A 361 -4.36 8.00 -4.99
C LEU A 361 -3.92 6.55 -5.25
N LYS A 362 -2.69 6.33 -5.72
CA LYS A 362 -2.12 4.98 -5.95
C LYS A 362 -2.05 4.19 -4.64
N SER A 363 -2.33 2.89 -4.74
CA SER A 363 -2.13 1.93 -3.65
C SER A 363 -0.66 1.90 -3.19
N THR A 364 -0.45 1.71 -1.89
CA THR A 364 0.89 1.55 -1.29
C THR A 364 1.57 0.22 -1.67
N SER A 365 0.86 -0.69 -2.33
CA SER A 365 1.32 -2.03 -2.71
C SER A 365 0.90 -2.42 -4.13
N GLY A 366 1.58 -3.42 -4.70
CA GLY A 366 1.31 -4.01 -6.02
C GLY A 366 2.07 -3.36 -7.19
N TRP A 367 2.70 -2.20 -6.97
CA TRP A 367 3.40 -1.45 -8.01
C TRP A 367 4.82 -1.99 -8.24
N GLU A 368 5.08 -2.52 -9.44
CA GLU A 368 6.36 -3.12 -9.85
C GLU A 368 7.15 -2.24 -10.83
N PRO A 369 8.47 -2.08 -10.64
CA PRO A 369 9.30 -1.26 -11.54
C PRO A 369 9.51 -1.95 -12.90
N CYS A 370 9.22 -1.23 -13.99
CA CYS A 370 9.37 -1.69 -15.38
C CYS A 370 10.79 -2.18 -15.72
N ASN A 371 11.79 -1.80 -14.94
CA ASN A 371 13.16 -2.32 -14.96
C ASN A 371 13.68 -2.44 -13.53
N ARG A 372 14.30 -3.59 -13.19
CA ARG A 372 14.93 -3.83 -11.88
C ARG A 372 16.19 -2.99 -11.59
N TYR A 373 16.63 -2.17 -12.54
CA TYR A 373 17.74 -1.23 -12.39
C TYR A 373 17.68 -0.13 -13.45
N ARG A 374 18.21 1.05 -13.12
CA ARG A 374 18.56 2.09 -14.08
C ARG A 374 20.08 2.09 -14.26
N THR A 375 20.57 1.98 -15.49
CA THR A 375 22.01 2.00 -15.76
C THR A 375 22.54 3.44 -15.79
N ALA A 376 23.44 3.78 -14.86
CA ALA A 376 24.12 5.07 -14.82
C ALA A 376 25.62 4.88 -15.08
N ARG A 377 26.25 5.82 -15.80
CA ARG A 377 27.72 5.84 -15.93
C ARG A 377 28.36 6.56 -14.77
N LYS A 378 29.36 5.93 -14.14
CA LYS A 378 30.22 6.52 -13.11
C LYS A 378 31.65 6.55 -13.64
N GLY A 379 31.93 7.51 -14.53
CA GLY A 379 33.10 7.44 -15.42
C GLY A 379 32.86 6.41 -16.52
N ASP A 380 33.82 5.51 -16.73
CA ASP A 380 33.71 4.43 -17.73
C ASP A 380 32.90 3.21 -17.24
N GLU A 381 32.61 3.12 -15.94
CA GLU A 381 31.86 2.02 -15.34
C GLU A 381 30.33 2.21 -15.49
N ILE A 382 29.63 1.14 -15.89
CA ILE A 382 28.16 1.07 -15.89
C ILE A 382 27.72 0.53 -14.53
N VAL A 383 27.19 1.42 -13.70
CA VAL A 383 26.66 1.10 -12.37
C VAL A 383 25.16 0.82 -12.51
N ARG A 384 24.69 -0.27 -11.88
CA ARG A 384 23.26 -0.45 -11.61
C ARG A 384 22.87 0.47 -10.47
N VAL A 385 21.98 1.41 -10.76
CA VAL A 385 21.28 2.19 -9.73
C VAL A 385 19.94 1.50 -9.53
N ASP A 386 19.69 1.04 -8.32
CA ASP A 386 18.38 0.49 -7.97
C ASP A 386 17.32 1.59 -8.18
N THR A 387 16.22 1.22 -8.82
CA THR A 387 15.22 2.18 -9.31
C THR A 387 14.62 2.94 -8.11
N ILE A 388 14.60 4.28 -8.16
CA ILE A 388 14.12 5.12 -7.05
C ILE A 388 12.71 4.65 -6.64
N PRO A 389 12.49 4.19 -5.40
CA PRO A 389 11.20 3.67 -4.99
C PRO A 389 10.17 4.80 -4.95
N VAL A 390 9.07 4.61 -5.67
CA VAL A 390 7.99 5.60 -5.78
C VAL A 390 7.04 5.43 -4.60
N VAL A 391 6.99 6.44 -3.73
CA VAL A 391 6.25 6.42 -2.46
C VAL A 391 4.79 6.80 -2.70
N ASN A 392 4.00 5.81 -3.14
CA ASN A 392 2.54 5.91 -3.18
C ASN A 392 1.98 5.94 -1.73
N LEU A 393 0.93 6.72 -1.50
CA LEU A 393 0.40 6.99 -0.16
C LEU A 393 -0.98 6.40 0.13
N ASP A 394 -1.80 6.17 -0.90
CA ASP A 394 -3.25 5.90 -0.80
C ASP A 394 -3.96 6.73 0.29
N LYS A 395 -3.65 8.03 0.36
CA LYS A 395 -3.90 8.88 1.54
C LYS A 395 -5.37 8.83 2.00
N TYR A 396 -6.28 8.74 1.03
CA TYR A 396 -7.72 8.79 1.28
C TYR A 396 -8.38 7.40 1.31
N GLY A 397 -7.66 6.31 1.05
CA GLY A 397 -8.25 4.98 0.86
C GLY A 397 -9.09 4.94 -0.42
N PHE A 398 -8.52 5.47 -1.51
CA PHE A 398 -9.08 5.42 -2.85
C PHE A 398 -8.52 4.24 -3.65
N THR A 399 -7.37 3.69 -3.26
CA THR A 399 -6.81 2.38 -3.66
C THR A 399 -6.80 2.13 -5.17
N VAL A 400 -6.01 2.94 -5.89
CA VAL A 400 -5.69 2.72 -7.31
C VAL A 400 -4.58 1.67 -7.45
N LEU A 401 -4.99 0.45 -7.78
CA LEU A 401 -4.12 -0.72 -8.04
C LEU A 401 -3.61 -0.73 -9.49
N PRO A 402 -2.40 -1.25 -9.76
CA PRO A 402 -1.82 -1.33 -11.11
C PRO A 402 -2.37 -2.52 -11.91
N ALA A 403 -3.66 -2.44 -12.25
CA ALA A 403 -4.41 -3.48 -12.94
C ALA A 403 -3.94 -3.78 -14.37
N GLY A 404 -2.98 -3.04 -14.93
CA GLY A 404 -2.60 -3.11 -16.34
C GLY A 404 -3.74 -2.70 -17.28
N ASN A 405 -3.59 -3.05 -18.55
CA ASN A 405 -4.61 -2.89 -19.58
C ASN A 405 -4.64 -4.10 -20.53
N ALA A 406 -5.55 -4.10 -21.51
CA ALA A 406 -5.46 -5.00 -22.65
C ALA A 406 -5.80 -4.31 -23.97
N HIS A 407 -4.90 -4.43 -24.93
CA HIS A 407 -5.12 -3.99 -26.31
C HIS A 407 -5.65 -5.21 -27.09
N SER A 408 -4.78 -5.89 -27.84
CA SER A 408 -5.01 -7.24 -28.38
C SER A 408 -4.74 -8.35 -27.35
N VAL A 409 -3.86 -8.09 -26.39
CA VAL A 409 -3.43 -8.99 -25.29
C VAL A 409 -3.35 -8.14 -24.01
N PHE A 410 -3.49 -8.78 -22.85
CA PHE A 410 -3.25 -8.15 -21.54
C PHE A 410 -1.77 -7.80 -21.35
N GLY A 411 -1.48 -6.77 -20.56
CA GLY A 411 -0.12 -6.37 -20.24
C GLY A 411 -0.04 -5.26 -19.19
N LEU A 412 1.20 -4.98 -18.76
CA LEU A 412 1.54 -3.87 -17.85
C LEU A 412 0.86 -3.92 -16.47
N GLU A 413 0.45 -5.12 -16.03
CA GLU A 413 0.23 -5.47 -14.62
C GLU A 413 1.44 -5.04 -13.78
N GLY A 414 1.19 -4.50 -12.57
CA GLY A 414 2.21 -3.91 -11.70
C GLY A 414 2.73 -2.54 -12.17
N ILE A 415 2.69 -2.25 -13.48
CA ILE A 415 3.34 -1.09 -14.11
C ILE A 415 2.39 0.11 -14.28
N LEU A 416 1.11 -0.11 -14.62
CA LEU A 416 0.14 0.98 -14.81
C LEU A 416 -1.29 0.57 -14.47
N THR A 417 -2.19 1.56 -14.46
CA THR A 417 -3.63 1.32 -14.63
C THR A 417 -4.27 2.46 -15.40
N GLU A 418 -5.31 2.13 -16.14
CA GLU A 418 -6.14 3.06 -16.91
C GLU A 418 -7.61 2.84 -16.54
N PHE A 419 -8.35 3.94 -16.35
CA PHE A 419 -9.77 3.95 -16.02
C PHE A 419 -10.59 4.58 -17.14
N TRP A 420 -11.63 3.89 -17.60
CA TRP A 420 -12.56 4.51 -18.54
C TRP A 420 -13.28 5.72 -17.92
N THR A 421 -13.44 6.78 -18.71
CA THR A 421 -14.43 7.84 -18.44
C THR A 421 -15.65 7.68 -19.34
N SER A 422 -16.74 8.36 -19.02
CA SER A 422 -17.93 8.45 -19.89
C SER A 422 -17.73 9.29 -21.17
N VAL A 423 -16.56 9.94 -21.36
CA VAL A 423 -16.33 10.91 -22.43
C VAL A 423 -15.86 10.25 -23.73
N GLU A 424 -16.60 10.49 -24.81
CA GLU A 424 -16.33 9.98 -26.16
C GLU A 424 -15.43 10.94 -26.97
N GLN A 425 -14.47 10.40 -27.73
CA GLN A 425 -13.48 11.18 -28.48
C GLN A 425 -13.54 10.86 -29.99
N GLY A 426 -14.73 11.03 -30.58
CA GLY A 426 -14.98 10.67 -31.99
C GLY A 426 -15.24 9.17 -32.16
N ASP A 427 -15.15 8.67 -33.39
CA ASP A 427 -15.80 7.41 -33.76
C ASP A 427 -15.19 6.16 -33.10
N SER A 428 -13.85 6.07 -32.97
CA SER A 428 -13.16 4.90 -32.41
C SER A 428 -12.56 5.07 -31.00
N LEU A 429 -12.35 6.31 -30.54
CA LEU A 429 -11.63 6.59 -29.29
C LEU A 429 -12.56 7.10 -28.17
N ALA A 430 -12.18 6.85 -26.93
CA ALA A 430 -12.75 7.47 -25.74
C ALA A 430 -11.63 8.08 -24.87
N ILE A 431 -12.01 8.90 -23.88
CA ILE A 431 -11.07 9.41 -22.89
C ILE A 431 -11.02 8.44 -21.71
N ASP A 432 -9.81 8.13 -21.30
CA ASP A 432 -9.47 7.38 -20.10
C ASP A 432 -8.60 8.25 -19.18
N MET A 433 -8.39 7.79 -17.94
CA MET A 433 -7.47 8.40 -16.99
C MET A 433 -6.43 7.37 -16.54
N MET A 434 -5.15 7.74 -16.60
CA MET A 434 -4.02 6.85 -16.39
C MET A 434 -3.08 7.33 -15.28
N THR A 435 -2.42 6.38 -14.61
CA THR A 435 -1.23 6.60 -13.77
C THR A 435 -0.29 5.39 -13.85
N THR A 436 0.99 5.58 -13.52
CA THR A 436 2.05 4.58 -13.74
C THR A 436 2.94 4.39 -12.51
N TYR A 437 3.76 3.34 -12.53
CA TYR A 437 4.80 3.10 -11.52
C TYR A 437 5.71 4.32 -11.38
N THR A 438 6.30 4.76 -12.50
CA THR A 438 7.41 5.73 -12.54
C THR A 438 7.02 7.19 -12.31
N ASP A 439 5.73 7.49 -12.24
CA ASP A 439 5.22 8.86 -12.25
C ASP A 439 4.28 9.11 -11.06
N ASP A 440 4.47 10.24 -10.38
CA ASP A 440 3.57 10.73 -9.33
C ASP A 440 2.29 11.35 -9.94
N SER A 441 2.22 11.50 -11.27
CA SER A 441 1.09 12.08 -11.98
C SER A 441 -0.13 11.17 -12.18
N PHE A 442 -1.29 11.79 -12.43
CA PHE A 442 -2.54 11.17 -12.86
C PHE A 442 -3.15 12.03 -13.97
N VAL A 443 -3.24 11.49 -15.18
CA VAL A 443 -3.48 12.28 -16.42
C VAL A 443 -4.53 11.63 -17.33
N SER A 444 -5.13 12.41 -18.23
CA SER A 444 -6.09 11.90 -19.22
C SER A 444 -5.40 11.39 -20.49
N ALA A 445 -5.70 10.16 -20.91
CA ALA A 445 -5.21 9.59 -22.18
C ALA A 445 -6.35 9.41 -23.21
N LYS A 446 -6.08 8.65 -24.28
CA LYS A 446 -7.00 8.44 -25.41
C LYS A 446 -6.88 7.01 -25.96
N SER A 447 -7.67 6.11 -25.42
CA SER A 447 -7.70 4.69 -25.78
C SER A 447 -8.76 4.35 -26.83
N ASP A 448 -8.52 3.28 -27.60
CA ASP A 448 -9.53 2.72 -28.51
C ASP A 448 -10.63 2.01 -27.70
N LYS A 449 -11.90 2.22 -28.08
CA LYS A 449 -13.08 1.70 -27.35
C LYS A 449 -13.11 0.18 -27.16
N ASN A 450 -12.33 -0.56 -27.95
CA ASN A 450 -12.21 -2.02 -27.87
C ASN A 450 -11.12 -2.50 -26.89
N TRP A 451 -10.28 -1.60 -26.36
CA TRP A 451 -9.35 -1.92 -25.27
C TRP A 451 -10.11 -2.28 -24.00
N LYS A 452 -9.48 -3.07 -23.13
CA LYS A 452 -10.04 -3.53 -21.86
C LYS A 452 -9.35 -2.77 -20.74
N LEU A 453 -10.04 -1.78 -20.18
CA LEU A 453 -9.54 -0.91 -19.10
C LEU A 453 -10.38 -1.08 -17.84
N SER A 454 -9.86 -0.65 -16.69
CA SER A 454 -10.58 -0.72 -15.42
C SER A 454 -11.79 0.23 -15.40
N VAL A 455 -12.79 -0.10 -14.57
CA VAL A 455 -13.93 0.80 -14.28
C VAL A 455 -13.97 1.08 -12.79
N ARG A 456 -14.11 2.36 -12.44
CA ARG A 456 -14.24 2.85 -11.08
C ARG A 456 -15.40 3.81 -11.03
N CYS A 457 -16.53 3.38 -10.45
CA CYS A 457 -17.76 4.14 -10.49
C CYS A 457 -17.75 5.29 -9.47
N ALA A 458 -18.33 6.42 -9.87
CA ALA A 458 -18.67 7.51 -8.97
C ALA A 458 -20.18 7.51 -8.71
N LYS A 459 -20.60 8.35 -7.77
CA LYS A 459 -22.00 8.59 -7.41
C LYS A 459 -22.17 10.03 -6.94
N ASP A 460 -23.15 10.68 -7.57
CA ASP A 460 -23.65 12.01 -7.21
C ASP A 460 -24.40 12.01 -5.85
N LYS A 461 -24.58 13.22 -5.31
CA LYS A 461 -25.28 13.52 -4.04
C LYS A 461 -26.75 13.09 -4.00
#